data_AF-A0A965DZQ4-F1
#
_entry.id   AF-A0A965DZQ4-F1
#
_cell.length_a   1.000
_cell.length_b   1.000
_cell.length_c   1.000
_cell.angle_alpha   90.00
_cell.angle_beta   90.00
_cell.angle_gamma   90.00
#
_symmetry.space_group_name_H-M   'P 1'
#
loop_
_entity.id
_entity.type
_entity.pdbx_description
1 polymer ?
#
loop_
_entity_poly.entity_id
_entity_poly.type
_entity_poly.pdbx_seq_one_letter_code
_entity_poly.pdbx_strand_id
1 'polypeptide(L)'
;MTPAAKKASALLERVLARLDRAEQRDGQAEMVGHVADAISAREHLVIQAGTGTGKTLGYLIPVLAAGQTAVVATYTKALQDQLASVDLPLLHEVCANDPELAFEWAVLKGRNNYLCRQRLAEIETGQDQLDLEPSAKDVKREVKQLLEWSAATPSGDLSDVPFPVSDSAWRKVSISSEECPGAAKCQFGESCFTESARNRAAESNVIVVNFSLYGLDLQQHREFLPEHDVVVFDEVHELEDVISDTASIVLSPRTLANVAESARKALTTQKVANALAKTATEFDEVLSRHIGVRFREQMASDITDALTTALAQIELLIDQVSQKPADSPEILRATSSLNRAKHDIESVLASGSDMVSFVTEQRGSPRLTAAPLRVSGVLAPVWGDNVAILTSATIPPGLPQRLGLAQLDDDVVHVPSPFDYAKRSLLYLAGDLPAPNESGRSDAVNLRIRELIAMANGSALVLFTSWTALNDAV
;
A
#
# COMPACT_ATOMS: atom_id res chain seq x y z
N MET A 1 27.68 -2.28 -24.28
CA MET A 1 26.22 -2.41 -24.51
C MET A 1 25.94 -3.71 -25.24
N THR A 2 25.14 -4.59 -24.61
CA THR A 2 24.64 -5.82 -25.22
C THR A 2 23.63 -5.50 -26.35
N PRO A 3 23.16 -6.51 -27.12
CA PRO A 3 22.06 -6.32 -28.06
C PRO A 3 20.77 -5.80 -27.42
N ALA A 4 20.45 -6.25 -26.19
CA ALA A 4 19.27 -5.81 -25.46
C ALA A 4 19.36 -4.33 -25.09
N ALA A 5 20.48 -3.92 -24.47
CA ALA A 5 20.75 -2.51 -24.18
C ALA A 5 20.69 -1.62 -25.42
N LYS A 6 21.26 -2.06 -26.56
CA LYS A 6 21.18 -1.29 -27.82
C LYS A 6 19.75 -1.10 -28.31
N LYS A 7 18.93 -2.15 -28.25
CA LYS A 7 17.51 -2.08 -28.64
C LYS A 7 16.75 -1.10 -27.74
N ALA A 8 16.94 -1.20 -26.42
CA ALA A 8 16.27 -0.37 -25.44
C ALA A 8 16.71 1.12 -25.54
N SER A 9 18.01 1.40 -25.74
CA SER A 9 18.50 2.76 -25.94
C SER A 9 17.97 3.39 -27.24
N ALA A 10 17.94 2.64 -28.35
CA ALA A 10 17.34 3.13 -29.59
C ALA A 10 15.84 3.44 -29.42
N LEU A 11 15.14 2.65 -28.59
CA LEU A 11 13.77 2.93 -28.23
C LEU A 11 13.64 4.20 -27.37
N LEU A 12 14.48 4.36 -26.35
CA LEU A 12 14.50 5.58 -25.53
C LEU A 12 14.64 6.83 -26.41
N GLU A 13 15.57 6.82 -27.37
CA GLU A 13 15.76 7.94 -28.31
C GLU A 13 14.50 8.24 -29.14
N ARG A 14 13.81 7.21 -29.65
CA ARG A 14 12.54 7.38 -30.38
C ARG A 14 11.46 8.02 -29.52
N VAL A 15 11.34 7.59 -28.26
CA VAL A 15 10.36 8.13 -27.31
C VAL A 15 10.69 9.58 -26.96
N LEU A 16 11.94 9.87 -26.59
CA LEU A 16 12.37 11.24 -26.26
C LEU A 16 12.18 12.20 -27.44
N ALA A 17 12.38 11.75 -28.69
CA ALA A 17 12.17 12.58 -29.87
C ALA A 17 10.70 12.96 -30.11
N ARG A 18 9.74 12.22 -29.53
CA ARG A 18 8.30 12.48 -29.63
C ARG A 18 7.75 13.27 -28.44
N LEU A 19 8.54 13.44 -27.38
CA LEU A 19 8.15 14.15 -26.17
C LEU A 19 8.50 15.64 -26.28
N ASP A 20 7.52 16.51 -26.00
CA ASP A 20 7.74 17.94 -25.94
C ASP A 20 8.71 18.28 -24.81
N ARG A 21 9.84 18.94 -25.13
CA ARG A 21 10.88 19.38 -24.19
C ARG A 21 11.59 18.25 -23.43
N ALA A 22 11.69 17.06 -24.03
CA ALA A 22 12.55 16.01 -23.48
C ALA A 22 14.03 16.40 -23.56
N GLU A 23 14.74 16.22 -22.45
CA GLU A 23 16.19 16.35 -22.39
C GLU A 23 16.81 14.96 -22.35
N GLN A 24 17.83 14.71 -23.18
CA GLN A 24 18.67 13.53 -23.04
C GLN A 24 19.51 13.65 -21.77
N ARG A 25 19.55 12.57 -20.99
CA ARG A 25 20.30 12.48 -19.74
C ARG A 25 21.14 11.22 -19.77
N ASP A 26 22.45 11.36 -19.62
CA ASP A 26 23.38 10.22 -19.69
C ASP A 26 23.01 9.12 -18.68
N GLY A 27 22.65 9.51 -17.45
CA GLY A 27 22.20 8.57 -16.43
C GLY A 27 20.91 7.81 -16.81
N GLN A 28 20.00 8.44 -17.57
CA GLN A 28 18.81 7.74 -18.05
C GLN A 28 19.17 6.64 -19.05
N ALA A 29 20.08 6.95 -19.99
CA ALA A 29 20.54 5.98 -20.98
C ALA A 29 21.32 4.83 -20.33
N GLU A 30 22.13 5.13 -19.32
CA GLU A 30 22.84 4.15 -18.49
C GLU A 30 21.84 3.23 -17.76
N MET A 31 20.85 3.80 -17.07
CA MET A 31 19.80 3.03 -16.39
C MET A 31 19.05 2.11 -17.37
N VAL A 32 18.64 2.61 -18.54
CA VAL A 32 17.98 1.80 -19.58
C VAL A 32 18.86 0.63 -20.01
N GLY A 33 20.17 0.85 -20.18
CA GLY A 33 21.12 -0.20 -20.53
C GLY A 33 21.20 -1.29 -19.47
N HIS A 34 21.38 -0.93 -18.20
CA HIS A 34 21.46 -1.89 -17.10
C HIS A 34 20.18 -2.69 -16.91
N VAL A 35 19.02 -2.02 -16.95
CA VAL A 35 17.72 -2.70 -16.81
C VAL A 35 17.47 -3.64 -17.99
N ALA A 36 17.80 -3.25 -19.23
CA ALA A 36 17.68 -4.12 -20.39
C ALA A 36 18.57 -5.37 -20.29
N ASP A 37 19.80 -5.20 -19.80
CA ASP A 37 20.74 -6.30 -19.62
C ASP A 37 20.25 -7.28 -18.53
N ALA A 38 19.76 -6.76 -17.39
CA ALA A 38 19.18 -7.54 -16.31
C ALA A 38 17.97 -8.36 -16.77
N ILE A 39 17.04 -7.72 -17.50
CA ILE A 39 15.88 -8.38 -18.11
C ILE A 39 16.31 -9.50 -19.06
N SER A 40 17.27 -9.22 -19.96
CA SER A 40 17.74 -10.21 -20.93
C SER A 40 18.48 -11.38 -20.28
N ALA A 41 19.19 -11.15 -19.18
CA ALA A 41 19.93 -12.18 -18.43
C ALA A 41 19.04 -12.95 -17.43
N ARG A 42 17.81 -12.48 -17.18
CA ARG A 42 16.93 -12.93 -16.09
C ARG A 42 17.57 -12.80 -14.71
N GLU A 43 18.27 -11.68 -14.48
CA GLU A 43 18.94 -11.37 -13.22
C GLU A 43 18.25 -10.20 -12.53
N HIS A 44 18.19 -10.22 -11.20
CA HIS A 44 17.67 -9.08 -10.44
C HIS A 44 18.66 -7.90 -10.50
N LEU A 45 18.15 -6.69 -10.46
CA LEU A 45 18.97 -5.48 -10.47
C LEU A 45 18.59 -4.57 -9.32
N VAL A 46 19.57 -4.18 -8.52
CA VAL A 46 19.44 -3.08 -7.56
C VAL A 46 20.18 -1.87 -8.13
N ILE A 47 19.46 -0.78 -8.37
CA ILE A 47 19.98 0.43 -9.02
C ILE A 47 19.61 1.68 -8.26
N GLN A 48 20.62 2.42 -7.79
CA GLN A 48 20.44 3.73 -7.20
C GLN A 48 20.47 4.79 -8.30
N ALA A 49 19.32 5.36 -8.62
CA ALA A 49 19.18 6.38 -9.66
C ALA A 49 18.79 7.72 -9.06
N GLY A 50 19.68 8.71 -9.18
CA GLY A 50 19.49 10.05 -8.61
C GLY A 50 18.18 10.74 -9.03
N THR A 51 17.74 11.71 -8.23
CA THR A 51 16.56 12.50 -8.57
C THR A 51 16.75 13.22 -9.90
N GLY A 52 15.71 13.24 -10.74
CA GLY A 52 15.78 13.85 -12.07
C GLY A 52 16.40 12.97 -13.16
N THR A 53 16.94 11.79 -12.84
CA THR A 53 17.47 10.83 -13.84
C THR A 53 16.41 10.32 -14.82
N GLY A 54 15.12 10.46 -14.51
CA GLY A 54 14.03 9.98 -15.35
C GLY A 54 13.79 8.47 -15.19
N LYS A 55 13.74 8.03 -13.92
CA LYS A 55 13.58 6.63 -13.49
C LYS A 55 12.43 5.91 -14.20
N THR A 56 11.26 6.55 -14.32
CA THR A 56 10.07 5.97 -14.95
C THR A 56 10.36 5.41 -16.34
N LEU A 57 10.89 6.23 -17.25
CA LEU A 57 11.28 5.77 -18.58
C LEU A 57 12.48 4.82 -18.50
N GLY A 58 13.38 5.04 -17.54
CA GLY A 58 14.55 4.21 -17.28
C GLY A 58 14.22 2.72 -17.08
N TYR A 59 13.12 2.41 -16.39
CA TYR A 59 12.68 1.02 -16.20
C TYR A 59 11.56 0.57 -17.16
N LEU A 60 10.68 1.46 -17.65
CA LEU A 60 9.58 1.05 -18.55
C LEU A 60 10.06 0.75 -19.97
N ILE A 61 10.92 1.61 -20.53
CA ILE A 61 11.43 1.43 -21.89
C ILE A 61 12.09 0.06 -22.11
N PRO A 62 13.00 -0.42 -21.26
CA PRO A 62 13.61 -1.73 -21.44
C PRO A 62 12.63 -2.90 -21.28
N VAL A 63 11.62 -2.78 -20.41
CA VAL A 63 10.51 -3.77 -20.31
C VAL A 63 9.76 -3.86 -21.63
N LEU A 64 9.33 -2.71 -22.17
CA LEU A 64 8.60 -2.66 -23.44
C LEU A 64 9.48 -3.14 -24.61
N ALA A 65 10.76 -2.78 -24.62
CA ALA A 65 11.72 -3.26 -25.63
C ALA A 65 11.89 -4.78 -25.60
N ALA A 66 11.77 -5.41 -24.43
CA ALA A 66 11.80 -6.86 -24.28
C ALA A 66 10.48 -7.54 -24.67
N GLY A 67 9.38 -6.79 -24.81
CA GLY A 67 8.04 -7.34 -25.06
C GLY A 67 7.48 -8.10 -23.86
N GLN A 68 7.92 -7.76 -22.66
CA GLN A 68 7.57 -8.43 -21.41
C GLN A 68 6.45 -7.70 -20.68
N THR A 69 5.73 -8.45 -19.83
CA THR A 69 4.76 -7.86 -18.91
C THR A 69 5.43 -7.43 -17.63
N ALA A 70 4.98 -6.31 -17.04
CA ALA A 70 5.54 -5.79 -15.81
C ALA A 70 4.49 -5.31 -14.81
N VAL A 71 4.81 -5.55 -13.53
CA VAL A 71 4.16 -4.88 -12.42
C VAL A 71 5.10 -3.80 -11.88
N VAL A 72 4.65 -2.55 -11.86
CA VAL A 72 5.34 -1.44 -11.20
C VAL A 72 4.71 -1.22 -9.84
N ALA A 73 5.42 -1.62 -8.80
CA ALA A 73 5.01 -1.42 -7.42
C ALA A 73 5.65 -0.14 -6.88
N THR A 74 4.84 0.78 -6.38
CA THR A 74 5.29 2.06 -5.80
C THR A 74 5.03 2.12 -4.30
N TYR A 75 5.78 2.97 -3.60
CA TYR A 75 5.53 3.23 -2.18
C TYR A 75 4.23 4.01 -1.93
N THR A 76 4.09 5.20 -2.51
CA THR A 76 2.95 6.10 -2.21
C THR A 76 1.86 6.07 -3.28
N LYS A 77 0.63 6.34 -2.83
CA LYS A 77 -0.50 6.63 -3.75
C LYS A 77 -0.20 7.84 -4.64
N ALA A 78 0.47 8.86 -4.14
CA ALA A 78 0.82 10.04 -4.94
C ALA A 78 1.77 9.69 -6.11
N LEU A 79 2.75 8.81 -5.89
CA LEU A 79 3.62 8.31 -6.96
C LEU A 79 2.84 7.43 -7.95
N GLN A 80 1.94 6.58 -7.44
CA GLN A 80 1.04 5.79 -8.29
C GLN A 80 0.16 6.70 -9.16
N ASP A 81 -0.41 7.76 -8.60
CA ASP A 81 -1.24 8.73 -9.29
C ASP A 81 -0.40 9.56 -10.29
N GLN A 82 0.85 9.91 -9.96
CA GLN A 82 1.76 10.57 -10.91
C GLN A 82 2.05 9.70 -12.13
N LEU A 83 2.36 8.41 -11.93
CA LEU A 83 2.55 7.45 -13.03
C LEU A 83 1.28 7.35 -13.89
N ALA A 84 0.12 7.27 -13.24
CA ALA A 84 -1.16 7.07 -13.91
C ALA A 84 -1.72 8.32 -14.61
N SER A 85 -1.42 9.52 -14.11
CA SER A 85 -1.99 10.77 -14.64
C SER A 85 -1.09 11.49 -15.63
N VAL A 86 0.21 11.22 -15.61
CA VAL A 86 1.19 11.90 -16.45
C VAL A 86 2.04 10.91 -17.24
N ASP A 87 2.85 10.09 -16.57
CA ASP A 87 3.93 9.37 -17.24
C ASP A 87 3.42 8.27 -18.20
N LEU A 88 2.48 7.42 -17.74
CA LEU A 88 1.94 6.31 -18.55
C LEU A 88 1.00 6.78 -19.66
N PRO A 89 0.05 7.71 -19.45
CA PRO A 89 -0.74 8.25 -20.54
C PRO A 89 0.12 8.85 -21.65
N LEU A 90 1.14 9.64 -21.27
CA LEU A 90 2.07 10.26 -22.20
C LEU A 90 2.88 9.21 -22.97
N LEU A 91 3.42 8.21 -22.28
CA LEU A 91 4.17 7.12 -22.92
C LEU A 91 3.28 6.29 -23.85
N HIS A 92 2.05 6.00 -23.43
CA HIS A 92 1.07 5.27 -24.24
C HIS A 92 0.72 6.04 -25.52
N GLU A 93 0.44 7.34 -25.43
CA GLU A 93 0.16 8.19 -26.61
C GLU A 93 1.35 8.22 -27.58
N VAL A 94 2.56 8.40 -27.04
CA VAL A 94 3.80 8.43 -27.81
C VAL A 94 4.07 7.10 -28.51
N CYS A 95 3.71 5.97 -27.88
CA CYS A 95 3.95 4.63 -28.40
C CYS A 95 2.79 4.08 -29.25
N ALA A 96 1.58 4.64 -29.18
CA ALA A 96 0.36 4.09 -29.81
C ALA A 96 0.49 3.86 -31.33
N ASN A 97 1.23 4.72 -32.03
CA ASN A 97 1.42 4.63 -33.48
C ASN A 97 2.59 3.75 -33.93
N ASP A 98 3.30 3.12 -32.99
CA ASP A 98 4.41 2.21 -33.26
C ASP A 98 4.03 0.80 -32.80
N PRO A 99 3.68 -0.12 -33.72
CA PRO A 99 3.24 -1.48 -33.36
C PRO A 99 4.25 -2.29 -32.56
N GLU A 100 5.54 -1.95 -32.61
CA GLU A 100 6.56 -2.61 -31.80
C GLU A 100 6.55 -2.13 -30.33
N LEU A 101 5.85 -1.03 -30.05
CA LEU A 101 5.87 -0.31 -28.77
C LEU A 101 4.50 -0.12 -28.16
N ALA A 102 3.44 -0.32 -28.93
CA ALA A 102 2.08 -0.25 -28.45
C ALA A 102 1.92 -1.20 -27.24
N PHE A 103 1.43 -0.65 -26.14
CA PHE A 103 1.25 -1.38 -24.89
C PHE A 103 0.01 -0.85 -24.19
N GLU A 104 -0.67 -1.74 -23.49
CA GLU A 104 -1.76 -1.40 -22.60
C GLU A 104 -1.25 -1.30 -21.16
N TRP A 105 -1.87 -0.42 -20.38
CA TRP A 105 -1.54 -0.26 -18.97
C TRP A 105 -2.79 -0.11 -18.11
N ALA A 106 -2.67 -0.52 -16.85
CA ALA A 106 -3.73 -0.39 -15.86
C ALA A 106 -3.18 -0.04 -14.48
N VAL A 107 -4.05 0.54 -13.67
CA VAL A 107 -3.79 0.79 -12.25
C VAL A 107 -4.69 -0.12 -11.45
N LEU A 108 -4.10 -0.90 -10.55
CA LEU A 108 -4.85 -1.77 -9.64
C LEU A 108 -4.63 -1.32 -8.20
N LYS A 109 -5.74 -1.13 -7.48
CA LYS A 109 -5.78 -0.69 -6.09
C LYS A 109 -6.52 -1.71 -5.23
N GLY A 110 -6.43 -1.59 -3.90
CA GLY A 110 -7.23 -2.40 -2.99
C GLY A 110 -8.74 -2.10 -3.12
N ARG A 111 -9.60 -3.06 -2.76
CA ARG A 111 -11.08 -2.97 -2.84
C ARG A 111 -11.66 -1.71 -2.19
N ASN A 112 -11.04 -1.24 -1.12
CA ASN A 112 -11.43 -0.01 -0.42
C ASN A 112 -11.15 1.29 -1.19
N ASN A 113 -10.60 1.22 -2.41
CA ASN A 113 -10.44 2.37 -3.30
C ASN A 113 -11.51 2.40 -4.40
N TYR A 114 -12.45 1.45 -4.41
CA TYR A 114 -13.55 1.42 -5.36
C TYR A 114 -14.91 1.47 -4.65
N LEU A 115 -15.90 2.04 -5.34
CA LEU A 115 -17.29 1.93 -4.96
C LEU A 115 -17.74 0.45 -4.94
N CYS A 116 -18.50 0.08 -3.92
CA CYS A 116 -19.12 -1.24 -3.82
C CYS A 116 -20.59 -1.14 -4.23
N ARG A 117 -20.95 -1.71 -5.38
CA ARG A 117 -22.34 -1.71 -5.89
C ARG A 117 -23.34 -2.31 -4.90
N GLN A 118 -22.93 -3.33 -4.15
CA GLN A 118 -23.75 -3.89 -3.07
C GLN A 118 -24.04 -2.87 -1.96
N ARG A 119 -23.03 -2.14 -1.50
CA ARG A 119 -23.21 -1.10 -0.47
C ARG A 119 -24.10 0.03 -0.97
N LEU A 120 -23.92 0.45 -2.22
CA LEU A 120 -24.77 1.47 -2.84
C LEU A 120 -26.24 1.03 -2.87
N ALA A 121 -26.52 -0.20 -3.30
CA ALA A 121 -27.89 -0.74 -3.34
C ALA A 121 -28.53 -0.86 -1.95
N GLU A 122 -27.76 -1.22 -0.92
CA GLU A 122 -28.23 -1.28 0.47
C GLU A 122 -28.64 0.12 1.00
N ILE A 123 -27.93 1.16 0.59
CA ILE A 123 -28.25 2.55 0.94
C ILE A 123 -29.51 3.02 0.19
N GLU A 124 -29.63 2.71 -1.09
CA GLU A 124 -30.80 3.10 -1.91
C GLU A 124 -32.10 2.44 -1.45
N THR A 125 -32.03 1.18 -1.04
CA THR A 125 -33.18 0.39 -0.55
C THR A 125 -33.55 0.70 0.91
N GLY A 126 -32.76 1.53 1.60
CA GLY A 126 -32.98 1.92 2.99
C GLY A 126 -32.71 0.80 4.00
N GLN A 127 -32.00 -0.26 3.60
CA GLN A 127 -31.60 -1.36 4.49
C GLN A 127 -30.47 -0.94 5.44
N ASP A 128 -29.63 0.02 5.04
CA ASP A 128 -28.64 0.64 5.91
C ASP A 128 -29.19 1.99 6.40
N GLN A 129 -29.97 1.97 7.51
CA GLN A 129 -30.40 3.22 8.15
C GLN A 129 -29.15 3.99 8.59
N LEU A 130 -28.91 5.13 7.96
CA LEU A 130 -27.87 6.08 8.33
C LEU A 130 -28.20 6.69 9.71
N ASP A 131 -27.88 5.95 10.76
CA ASP A 131 -28.10 6.31 12.15
C ASP A 131 -27.42 7.63 12.52
N LEU A 132 -28.07 8.31 13.46
CA LEU A 132 -27.98 9.73 13.75
C LEU A 132 -26.77 10.09 14.61
N GLU A 133 -25.74 10.69 14.01
CA GLU A 133 -24.84 11.61 14.71
C GLU A 133 -24.95 13.04 14.15
N PRO A 134 -24.64 14.10 14.92
CA PRO A 134 -24.71 15.49 14.45
C PRO A 134 -23.78 15.81 13.26
N SER A 135 -22.68 15.06 13.10
CA SER A 135 -21.78 15.07 11.93
C SER A 135 -22.39 14.42 10.68
N ALA A 136 -23.56 13.79 10.80
CA ALA A 136 -24.17 13.01 9.73
C ALA A 136 -24.75 13.85 8.59
N LYS A 137 -24.94 15.17 8.73
CA LYS A 137 -25.50 15.96 7.61
C LYS A 137 -24.53 16.09 6.45
N ASP A 138 -23.26 16.41 6.72
CA ASP A 138 -22.23 16.51 5.68
C ASP A 138 -21.93 15.13 5.09
N VAL A 139 -21.79 14.10 5.93
CA VAL A 139 -21.60 12.71 5.48
C VAL A 139 -22.79 12.22 4.63
N LYS A 140 -24.03 12.49 5.03
CA LYS A 140 -25.22 12.13 4.24
C LYS A 140 -25.24 12.85 2.89
N ARG A 141 -24.82 14.12 2.83
CA ARG A 141 -24.70 14.87 1.57
C ARG A 141 -23.64 14.25 0.68
N GLU A 142 -22.44 13.96 1.21
CA GLU A 142 -21.34 13.33 0.47
C GLU A 142 -21.75 11.95 -0.07
N VAL A 143 -22.39 11.11 0.76
CA VAL A 143 -22.91 9.80 0.33
C VAL A 143 -23.94 9.95 -0.78
N LYS A 144 -24.83 10.94 -0.72
CA LYS A 144 -25.79 11.22 -1.80
C LYS A 144 -25.09 11.62 -3.10
N GLN A 145 -24.08 12.49 -3.02
CA GLN A 145 -23.28 12.87 -4.19
C GLN A 145 -22.53 11.67 -4.79
N LEU A 146 -22.03 10.76 -3.96
CA LEU A 146 -21.39 9.51 -4.39
C LEU A 146 -22.37 8.56 -5.06
N LEU A 147 -23.61 8.44 -4.56
CA LEU A 147 -24.67 7.69 -5.21
C LEU A 147 -25.00 8.25 -6.60
N GLU A 148 -25.19 9.57 -6.71
CA GLU A 148 -25.44 10.24 -7.99
C GLU A 148 -24.28 10.04 -8.99
N TRP A 149 -23.03 10.15 -8.51
CA TRP A 149 -21.84 9.92 -9.32
C TRP A 149 -21.64 8.45 -9.74
N SER A 150 -22.06 7.49 -8.89
CA SER A 150 -21.92 6.05 -9.15
C SER A 150 -22.62 5.57 -10.43
N ALA A 151 -23.65 6.30 -10.87
CA ALA A 151 -24.39 6.01 -12.10
C ALA A 151 -23.63 6.43 -13.37
N ALA A 152 -22.70 7.38 -13.27
CA ALA A 152 -21.97 7.94 -14.41
C ALA A 152 -20.50 7.49 -14.48
N THR A 153 -19.91 7.09 -13.35
CA THR A 153 -18.49 6.70 -13.31
C THR A 153 -18.21 5.38 -14.04
N PRO A 154 -17.20 5.33 -14.92
CA PRO A 154 -16.80 4.09 -15.59
C PRO A 154 -15.95 3.18 -14.69
N SER A 155 -15.23 3.75 -13.71
CA SER A 155 -14.24 3.03 -12.89
C SER A 155 -14.69 2.79 -11.45
N GLY A 156 -15.53 3.67 -10.91
CA GLY A 156 -15.88 3.70 -9.48
C GLY A 156 -14.69 3.97 -8.55
N ASP A 157 -13.54 4.42 -9.06
CA ASP A 157 -12.31 4.67 -8.28
C ASP A 157 -12.40 5.98 -7.50
N LEU A 158 -11.98 5.97 -6.23
CA LEU A 158 -11.89 7.15 -5.38
C LEU A 158 -11.09 8.30 -6.02
N SER A 159 -10.03 7.99 -6.77
CA SER A 159 -9.21 9.04 -7.43
C SER A 159 -9.98 9.82 -8.49
N ASP A 160 -11.06 9.25 -9.02
CA ASP A 160 -11.83 9.82 -10.12
C ASP A 160 -13.01 10.67 -9.61
N VAL A 161 -13.16 10.77 -8.28
CA VAL A 161 -14.24 11.55 -7.66
C VAL A 161 -13.96 13.06 -7.85
N PRO A 162 -14.87 13.82 -8.49
CA PRO A 162 -14.63 15.21 -8.84
C PRO A 162 -14.88 16.22 -7.70
N PHE A 163 -15.10 15.73 -6.48
CA PHE A 163 -15.42 16.54 -5.29
C PHE A 163 -14.75 15.94 -4.05
N PRO A 164 -14.49 16.75 -3.00
CA PRO A 164 -13.90 16.24 -1.76
C PRO A 164 -14.86 15.27 -1.05
N VAL A 165 -14.29 14.18 -0.54
CA VAL A 165 -15.02 13.13 0.18
C VAL A 165 -14.30 12.84 1.49
N SER A 166 -15.04 12.78 2.60
CA SER A 166 -14.50 12.35 3.88
C SER A 166 -14.31 10.84 3.95
N ASP A 167 -13.31 10.36 4.70
CA ASP A 167 -13.10 8.93 4.97
C ASP A 167 -14.38 8.25 5.51
N SER A 168 -15.13 8.98 6.34
CA SER A 168 -16.40 8.53 6.91
C SER A 168 -17.48 8.29 5.85
N ALA A 169 -17.61 9.17 4.86
CA ALA A 169 -18.54 8.98 3.75
C ALA A 169 -18.07 7.86 2.81
N TRP A 170 -16.79 7.81 2.48
CA TRP A 170 -16.25 6.77 1.60
C TRP A 170 -16.41 5.36 2.18
N ARG A 171 -16.20 5.18 3.49
CA ARG A 171 -16.42 3.90 4.18
C ARG A 171 -17.87 3.40 4.15
N LYS A 172 -18.84 4.27 3.84
CA LYS A 172 -20.25 3.86 3.68
C LYS A 172 -20.52 3.25 2.31
N VAL A 173 -19.80 3.68 1.28
CA VAL A 173 -20.04 3.28 -0.13
C VAL A 173 -19.00 2.31 -0.69
N SER A 174 -17.91 2.07 0.04
CA SER A 174 -16.86 1.10 -0.31
C SER A 174 -16.87 -0.09 0.65
N ILE A 175 -16.07 -1.10 0.35
CA ILE A 175 -15.94 -2.30 1.18
C ILE A 175 -14.47 -2.74 1.26
N SER A 176 -14.07 -3.28 2.41
CA SER A 176 -12.77 -3.93 2.54
C SER A 176 -12.73 -5.27 1.80
N SER A 177 -11.53 -5.80 1.56
CA SER A 177 -11.36 -7.19 1.10
C SER A 177 -11.83 -8.22 2.13
N GLU A 178 -11.98 -7.81 3.39
CA GLU A 178 -12.36 -8.67 4.50
C GLU A 178 -13.86 -8.93 4.52
N GLU A 179 -14.65 -7.90 4.20
CA GLU A 179 -16.11 -7.97 4.18
C GLU A 179 -16.66 -8.42 2.81
N CYS A 180 -15.87 -8.31 1.74
CA CYS A 180 -16.33 -8.65 0.39
C CYS A 180 -16.47 -10.17 0.24
N PRO A 181 -17.65 -10.69 -0.19
CA PRO A 181 -17.85 -12.13 -0.37
C PRO A 181 -17.23 -12.69 -1.67
N GLY A 182 -16.63 -11.82 -2.49
CA GLY A 182 -16.05 -12.16 -3.79
C GLY A 182 -17.07 -12.14 -4.94
N ALA A 183 -16.57 -12.04 -6.17
CA ALA A 183 -17.38 -11.91 -7.39
C ALA A 183 -18.37 -13.07 -7.57
N ALA A 184 -17.93 -14.30 -7.28
CA ALA A 184 -18.75 -15.51 -7.47
C ALA A 184 -19.97 -15.60 -6.54
N LYS A 185 -19.95 -14.91 -5.39
CA LYS A 185 -21.03 -14.92 -4.39
C LYS A 185 -21.80 -13.60 -4.33
N CYS A 186 -21.29 -12.55 -4.96
CA CYS A 186 -21.91 -11.23 -4.95
C CYS A 186 -22.88 -11.10 -6.14
N GLN A 187 -24.10 -10.64 -5.90
CA GLN A 187 -25.08 -10.39 -6.98
C GLN A 187 -24.60 -9.35 -8.01
N PHE A 188 -23.67 -8.48 -7.63
CA PHE A 188 -23.07 -7.48 -8.51
C PHE A 188 -21.71 -7.90 -9.09
N GLY A 189 -21.34 -9.19 -9.00
CA GLY A 189 -20.02 -9.68 -9.42
C GLY A 189 -19.60 -9.25 -10.83
N GLU A 190 -20.50 -9.40 -11.81
CA GLU A 190 -20.23 -9.04 -13.22
C GLU A 190 -20.08 -7.53 -13.47
N SER A 191 -20.77 -6.71 -12.68
CA SER A 191 -20.71 -5.23 -12.81
C SER A 191 -19.80 -4.58 -11.76
N CYS A 192 -19.07 -5.38 -10.98
CA CYS A 192 -18.26 -4.91 -9.88
C CYS A 192 -17.06 -4.08 -10.38
N PHE A 193 -16.92 -2.86 -9.85
CA PHE A 193 -15.84 -1.95 -10.21
C PHE A 193 -14.44 -2.52 -9.93
N THR A 194 -14.25 -3.19 -8.78
CA THR A 194 -12.98 -3.85 -8.47
C THR A 194 -12.66 -4.99 -9.44
N GLU A 195 -13.65 -5.80 -9.82
CA GLU A 195 -13.43 -6.91 -10.76
C GLU A 195 -13.16 -6.38 -12.17
N SER A 196 -13.84 -5.32 -12.59
CA SER A 196 -13.53 -4.61 -13.83
C SER A 196 -12.09 -4.05 -13.85
N ALA A 197 -11.62 -3.48 -12.74
CA ALA A 197 -10.22 -3.05 -12.62
C ALA A 197 -9.23 -4.23 -12.70
N ARG A 198 -9.56 -5.37 -12.08
CA ARG A 198 -8.76 -6.60 -12.17
C ARG A 198 -8.72 -7.15 -13.60
N ASN A 199 -9.84 -7.18 -14.31
CA ASN A 199 -9.90 -7.65 -15.70
C ASN A 199 -9.05 -6.75 -16.62
N ARG A 200 -9.16 -5.42 -16.47
CA ARG A 200 -8.29 -4.49 -17.21
C ARG A 200 -6.80 -4.72 -16.92
N ALA A 201 -6.44 -4.99 -15.67
CA ALA A 201 -5.07 -5.32 -15.31
C ALA A 201 -4.59 -6.61 -15.97
N ALA A 202 -5.44 -7.65 -16.05
CA ALA A 202 -5.11 -8.90 -16.73
C ALA A 202 -4.90 -8.75 -18.24
N GLU A 203 -5.52 -7.76 -18.88
CA GLU A 203 -5.35 -7.44 -20.30
C GLU A 203 -4.19 -6.47 -20.58
N SER A 204 -3.52 -5.97 -19.53
CA SER A 204 -2.47 -4.94 -19.64
C SER A 204 -1.06 -5.52 -19.69
N ASN A 205 -0.15 -4.83 -20.38
CA ASN A 205 1.27 -5.13 -20.36
C ASN A 205 1.96 -4.56 -19.12
N VAL A 206 1.52 -3.38 -18.66
CA VAL A 206 2.10 -2.68 -17.51
C VAL A 206 1.03 -2.43 -16.46
N ILE A 207 1.24 -2.91 -15.24
CA ILE A 207 0.27 -2.78 -14.15
C ILE A 207 0.91 -2.01 -13.01
N VAL A 208 0.29 -0.91 -12.60
CA VAL A 208 0.77 -0.12 -11.47
C VAL A 208 -0.01 -0.46 -10.20
N VAL A 209 0.73 -0.83 -9.16
CA VAL A 209 0.21 -1.13 -7.83
C VAL A 209 1.02 -0.41 -6.77
N ASN A 210 0.53 -0.42 -5.53
CA ASN A 210 1.37 -0.05 -4.40
C ASN A 210 2.03 -1.28 -3.75
N PHE A 211 3.08 -1.06 -2.96
CA PHE A 211 3.77 -2.11 -2.21
C PHE A 211 2.83 -2.95 -1.35
N SER A 212 1.83 -2.33 -0.70
CA SER A 212 0.87 -3.07 0.12
C SER A 212 0.05 -4.07 -0.68
N LEU A 213 -0.44 -3.70 -1.88
CA LEU A 213 -1.20 -4.62 -2.71
C LEU A 213 -0.32 -5.76 -3.24
N TYR A 214 0.92 -5.45 -3.62
CA TYR A 214 1.89 -6.47 -4.05
C TYR A 214 2.26 -7.43 -2.90
N GLY A 215 2.47 -6.91 -1.69
CA GLY A 215 2.72 -7.72 -0.49
C GLY A 215 1.55 -8.63 -0.13
N LEU A 216 0.31 -8.14 -0.25
CA LEU A 216 -0.90 -8.95 -0.06
C LEU A 216 -1.02 -10.05 -1.11
N ASP A 217 -0.71 -9.74 -2.38
CA ASP A 217 -0.70 -10.71 -3.47
C ASP A 217 0.29 -11.86 -3.21
N LEU A 218 1.49 -11.55 -2.71
CA LEU A 218 2.48 -12.57 -2.33
C LEU A 218 1.96 -13.51 -1.22
N GLN A 219 1.35 -12.96 -0.18
CA GLN A 219 0.81 -13.77 0.92
C GLN A 219 -0.37 -14.65 0.49
N GLN A 220 -1.12 -14.21 -0.50
CA GLN A 220 -2.25 -14.94 -1.06
C GLN A 220 -1.85 -15.77 -2.28
N HIS A 221 -0.56 -16.12 -2.41
CA HIS A 221 -0.04 -17.00 -3.47
C HIS A 221 -0.40 -16.54 -4.90
N ARG A 222 -0.26 -15.24 -5.17
CA ARG A 222 -0.50 -14.63 -6.50
C ARG A 222 -1.95 -14.69 -7.00
N GLU A 223 -2.92 -14.60 -6.09
CA GLU A 223 -4.34 -14.66 -6.45
C GLU A 223 -4.86 -13.39 -7.16
N PHE A 224 -4.18 -12.24 -7.02
CA PHE A 224 -4.75 -10.95 -7.40
C PHE A 224 -4.10 -10.32 -8.62
N LEU A 225 -2.78 -10.40 -8.71
CA LEU A 225 -2.01 -9.86 -9.82
C LEU A 225 -1.89 -10.92 -10.91
N PRO A 226 -2.03 -10.53 -12.18
CA PRO A 226 -1.77 -11.46 -13.28
C PRO A 226 -0.27 -11.82 -13.31
N GLU A 227 0.02 -12.94 -13.98
CA GLU A 227 1.39 -13.36 -14.23
C GLU A 227 2.17 -12.26 -14.97
N HIS A 228 3.39 -12.00 -14.50
CA HIS A 228 4.25 -10.97 -15.03
C HIS A 228 5.71 -11.42 -15.09
N ASP A 229 6.43 -11.02 -16.13
CA ASP A 229 7.85 -11.37 -16.25
C ASP A 229 8.74 -10.53 -15.33
N VAL A 230 8.40 -9.25 -15.18
CA VAL A 230 9.21 -8.25 -14.50
C VAL A 230 8.43 -7.59 -13.36
N VAL A 231 9.07 -7.38 -12.22
CA VAL A 231 8.55 -6.47 -11.19
C VAL A 231 9.52 -5.31 -11.00
N VAL A 232 9.00 -4.09 -10.98
CA VAL A 232 9.76 -2.89 -10.63
C VAL A 232 9.31 -2.42 -9.25
N PHE A 233 10.23 -2.35 -8.31
CA PHE A 233 10.01 -1.68 -7.02
C PHE A 233 10.64 -0.29 -7.06
N ASP A 234 9.82 0.75 -7.20
CA ASP A 234 10.28 2.14 -7.15
C ASP A 234 10.14 2.70 -5.73
N GLU A 235 11.16 3.44 -5.30
CA GLU A 235 11.39 3.81 -3.89
C GLU A 235 11.56 2.58 -2.99
N VAL A 236 12.38 1.63 -3.43
CA VAL A 236 12.64 0.36 -2.73
C VAL A 236 13.10 0.52 -1.26
N HIS A 237 13.62 1.69 -0.88
CA HIS A 237 14.01 1.96 0.50
C HIS A 237 12.87 1.82 1.51
N GLU A 238 11.61 1.96 1.07
CA GLU A 238 10.41 1.77 1.90
C GLU A 238 9.84 0.34 1.82
N LEU A 239 10.36 -0.52 0.93
CA LEU A 239 9.75 -1.82 0.63
C LEU A 239 9.72 -2.73 1.86
N GLU A 240 10.81 -2.80 2.62
CA GLU A 240 10.90 -3.66 3.80
C GLU A 240 9.83 -3.32 4.84
N ASP A 241 9.72 -2.05 5.20
CA ASP A 241 8.76 -1.60 6.21
C ASP A 241 7.32 -1.87 5.74
N VAL A 242 7.00 -1.56 4.48
CA VAL A 242 5.65 -1.80 3.95
C VAL A 242 5.31 -3.29 3.86
N ILE A 243 6.25 -4.15 3.45
CA ILE A 243 6.01 -5.59 3.37
C ILE A 243 5.84 -6.18 4.78
N SER A 244 6.64 -5.71 5.75
CA SER A 244 6.50 -6.09 7.16
C SER A 244 5.12 -5.70 7.71
N ASP A 245 4.68 -4.46 7.47
CA ASP A 245 3.36 -3.98 7.88
C ASP A 245 2.24 -4.77 7.21
N THR A 246 2.39 -5.09 5.92
CA THR A 246 1.39 -5.84 5.15
C THR A 246 1.30 -7.30 5.59
N ALA A 247 2.40 -7.89 6.03
CA ALA A 247 2.47 -9.25 6.58
C ALA A 247 2.14 -9.33 8.07
N SER A 248 1.90 -8.18 8.70
CA SER A 248 1.55 -8.13 10.10
C SER A 248 0.07 -8.44 10.30
N ILE A 249 -0.23 -9.26 11.31
CA ILE A 249 -1.59 -9.51 11.77
C ILE A 249 -1.89 -8.52 12.90
N VAL A 250 -2.99 -7.78 12.77
CA VAL A 250 -3.41 -6.77 13.76
C VAL A 250 -4.74 -7.16 14.37
N LEU A 251 -4.71 -7.54 15.64
CA LEU A 251 -5.89 -7.85 16.45
C LEU A 251 -6.20 -6.69 17.37
N SER A 252 -7.42 -6.17 17.29
CA SER A 252 -7.90 -5.10 18.16
C SER A 252 -9.26 -5.46 18.79
N PRO A 253 -9.59 -4.88 19.96
CA PRO A 253 -10.92 -5.01 20.56
C PRO A 253 -12.04 -4.63 19.57
N ARG A 254 -11.81 -3.58 18.78
CA ARG A 254 -12.75 -3.12 17.74
C ARG A 254 -12.97 -4.17 16.66
N THR A 255 -11.93 -4.88 16.23
CA THR A 255 -12.03 -5.95 15.24
C THR A 255 -12.96 -7.06 15.75
N LEU A 256 -12.75 -7.53 17.00
CA LEU A 256 -13.60 -8.55 17.61
C LEU A 256 -15.05 -8.07 17.80
N ALA A 257 -15.25 -6.81 18.23
CA ALA A 257 -16.57 -6.22 18.37
C ALA A 257 -17.32 -6.13 17.03
N ASN A 258 -16.62 -5.78 15.94
CA ASN A 258 -17.20 -5.75 14.59
C ASN A 258 -17.58 -7.15 14.08
N VAL A 259 -16.77 -8.17 14.39
CA VAL A 259 -17.08 -9.57 14.07
C VAL A 259 -18.33 -10.03 14.82
N ALA A 260 -18.42 -9.72 16.11
CA ALA A 260 -19.61 -9.98 16.92
C ALA A 260 -20.86 -9.29 16.36
N GLU A 261 -20.75 -8.03 15.96
CA GLU A 261 -21.85 -7.26 15.37
C GLU A 261 -22.30 -7.82 14.01
N SER A 262 -21.34 -8.25 13.17
CA SER A 262 -21.65 -8.93 11.91
C SER A 262 -22.43 -10.22 12.14
N ALA A 263 -22.04 -11.00 13.15
CA ALA A 263 -22.75 -12.22 13.53
C ALA A 263 -24.16 -11.94 14.08
N ARG A 264 -24.37 -10.85 14.85
CA ARG A 264 -25.70 -10.45 15.34
C ARG A 264 -26.67 -10.14 14.22
N LYS A 265 -26.21 -9.54 13.13
CA LYS A 265 -27.02 -9.22 11.96
C LYS A 265 -27.40 -10.46 11.16
N ALA A 266 -26.54 -11.47 11.14
CA ALA A 266 -26.78 -12.73 10.42
C ALA A 266 -27.62 -13.76 11.23
N LEU A 267 -27.57 -13.70 12.56
CA LEU A 267 -28.15 -14.74 13.43
C LEU A 267 -29.36 -14.24 14.25
N THR A 268 -30.38 -15.09 14.36
CA THR A 268 -31.54 -14.84 15.22
C THR A 268 -31.21 -14.94 16.70
N THR A 269 -30.32 -15.86 17.08
CA THR A 269 -29.88 -16.04 18.47
C THR A 269 -28.57 -15.32 18.69
N GLN A 270 -28.57 -14.33 19.58
CA GLN A 270 -27.41 -13.47 19.80
C GLN A 270 -26.54 -13.87 21.00
N LYS A 271 -26.79 -15.03 21.62
CA LYS A 271 -26.09 -15.44 22.86
C LYS A 271 -24.57 -15.50 22.69
N VAL A 272 -24.09 -16.20 21.66
CA VAL A 272 -22.64 -16.35 21.41
C VAL A 272 -22.04 -15.04 20.90
N ALA A 273 -22.75 -14.31 20.03
CA ALA A 273 -22.31 -13.01 19.56
C ALA A 273 -22.17 -11.98 20.71
N ASN A 274 -23.06 -12.00 21.68
CA ASN A 274 -22.96 -11.17 22.90
C ASN A 274 -21.80 -11.60 23.79
N ALA A 275 -21.48 -12.90 23.86
CA ALA A 275 -20.30 -13.38 24.56
C ALA A 275 -19.01 -12.88 23.88
N LEU A 276 -18.93 -12.94 22.54
CA LEU A 276 -17.80 -12.40 21.79
C LEU A 276 -17.65 -10.89 21.96
N ALA A 277 -18.75 -10.14 21.97
CA ALA A 277 -18.72 -8.71 22.26
C ALA A 277 -18.19 -8.41 23.69
N LYS A 278 -18.52 -9.25 24.68
CA LYS A 278 -17.96 -9.15 26.04
C LYS A 278 -16.47 -9.47 26.07
N THR A 279 -16.05 -10.53 25.37
CA THR A 279 -14.64 -10.89 25.23
C THR A 279 -13.84 -9.80 24.52
N ALA A 280 -14.44 -9.08 23.58
CA ALA A 280 -13.81 -7.89 22.97
C ALA A 280 -13.53 -6.80 24.01
N THR A 281 -14.45 -6.53 24.94
CA THR A 281 -14.23 -5.59 26.05
C THR A 281 -13.15 -6.07 27.02
N GLU A 282 -13.18 -7.37 27.39
CA GLU A 282 -12.14 -7.94 28.25
C GLU A 282 -10.75 -7.90 27.58
N PHE A 283 -10.70 -8.10 26.26
CA PHE A 283 -9.47 -8.00 25.48
C PHE A 283 -8.89 -6.58 25.50
N ASP A 284 -9.73 -5.55 25.49
CA ASP A 284 -9.31 -4.14 25.66
C ASP A 284 -8.61 -3.91 27.01
N GLU A 285 -9.21 -4.41 28.11
CA GLU A 285 -8.64 -4.31 29.46
C GLU A 285 -7.31 -5.08 29.58
N VAL A 286 -7.22 -6.26 28.95
CA VAL A 286 -6.00 -7.07 28.93
C VAL A 286 -4.90 -6.36 28.14
N LEU A 287 -5.15 -5.94 26.90
CA LEU A 287 -4.14 -5.28 26.07
C LEU A 287 -3.67 -3.96 26.69
N SER A 288 -4.55 -3.21 27.35
CA SER A 288 -4.20 -1.95 28.02
C SER A 288 -3.08 -2.11 29.06
N ARG A 289 -2.95 -3.28 29.69
CA ARG A 289 -1.88 -3.58 30.67
C ARG A 289 -0.51 -3.80 30.02
N HIS A 290 -0.50 -4.07 28.72
CA HIS A 290 0.69 -4.47 27.97
C HIS A 290 1.13 -3.43 26.93
N ILE A 291 0.55 -2.21 26.93
CA ILE A 291 0.94 -1.15 25.99
C ILE A 291 2.44 -0.88 26.07
N GLY A 292 3.12 -0.91 24.92
CA GLY A 292 4.57 -0.71 24.81
C GLY A 292 5.39 -1.98 25.03
N VAL A 293 4.77 -3.11 25.38
CA VAL A 293 5.46 -4.39 25.58
C VAL A 293 5.65 -5.11 24.24
N ARG A 294 6.84 -5.71 24.06
CA ARG A 294 7.18 -6.59 22.92
C ARG A 294 7.47 -8.00 23.43
N PHE A 295 6.82 -9.00 22.84
CA PHE A 295 6.92 -10.42 23.12
C PHE A 295 7.71 -11.12 22.00
N ARG A 296 8.89 -11.65 22.31
CA ARG A 296 9.77 -12.32 21.32
C ARG A 296 9.58 -13.83 21.22
N GLU A 297 9.12 -14.48 22.30
CA GLU A 297 9.01 -15.94 22.37
C GLU A 297 7.59 -16.35 22.72
N GLN A 298 7.07 -15.88 23.85
CA GLN A 298 5.72 -16.18 24.31
C GLN A 298 4.99 -14.90 24.66
N MET A 299 3.74 -14.81 24.23
CA MET A 299 2.81 -13.77 24.64
C MET A 299 2.39 -13.96 26.10
N ALA A 300 1.96 -12.87 26.74
CA ALA A 300 1.42 -12.93 28.08
C ALA A 300 0.20 -13.86 28.14
N SER A 301 0.11 -14.69 29.19
CA SER A 301 -0.91 -15.73 29.30
C SER A 301 -2.34 -15.19 29.27
N ASP A 302 -2.56 -14.01 29.84
CA ASP A 302 -3.86 -13.32 29.82
C ASP A 302 -4.29 -12.89 28.40
N ILE A 303 -3.35 -12.49 27.54
CA ILE A 303 -3.62 -12.24 26.11
C ILE A 303 -3.96 -13.56 25.41
N THR A 304 -3.18 -14.60 25.63
CA THR A 304 -3.39 -15.93 25.03
C THR A 304 -4.75 -16.52 25.44
N ASP A 305 -5.14 -16.39 26.71
CA ASP A 305 -6.43 -16.87 27.24
C ASP A 305 -7.61 -16.11 26.61
N ALA A 306 -7.49 -14.79 26.46
CA ALA A 306 -8.50 -13.96 25.81
C ALA A 306 -8.69 -14.33 24.33
N LEU A 307 -7.59 -14.53 23.60
CA LEU A 307 -7.62 -14.96 22.20
C LEU A 307 -8.19 -16.37 22.03
N THR A 308 -7.82 -17.31 22.91
CA THR A 308 -8.35 -18.68 22.90
C THR A 308 -9.86 -18.70 23.17
N THR A 309 -10.32 -17.85 24.10
CA THR A 309 -11.76 -17.69 24.39
C THR A 309 -12.50 -17.10 23.18
N ALA A 310 -11.96 -16.07 22.55
CA ALA A 310 -12.53 -15.47 21.35
C ALA A 310 -12.59 -16.48 20.19
N LEU A 311 -11.53 -17.26 19.98
CA LEU A 311 -11.47 -18.30 18.96
C LEU A 311 -12.58 -19.34 19.13
N ALA A 312 -12.75 -19.88 20.34
CA ALA A 312 -13.81 -20.85 20.62
C ALA A 312 -15.23 -20.28 20.36
N GLN A 313 -15.46 -19.01 20.68
CA GLN A 313 -16.72 -18.34 20.39
C GLN A 313 -16.92 -18.10 18.89
N ILE A 314 -15.87 -17.71 18.16
CA ILE A 314 -15.89 -17.55 16.71
C ILE A 314 -16.20 -18.88 16.02
N GLU A 315 -15.60 -19.99 16.45
CA GLU A 315 -15.89 -21.32 15.89
C GLU A 315 -17.36 -21.73 16.05
N LEU A 316 -17.94 -21.47 17.23
CA LEU A 316 -19.37 -21.69 17.45
C LEU A 316 -20.25 -20.80 16.55
N LEU A 317 -19.83 -19.56 16.31
CA LEU A 317 -20.54 -18.65 15.39
C LEU A 317 -20.42 -19.11 13.93
N ILE A 318 -19.26 -19.61 13.51
CA ILE A 318 -19.06 -20.19 12.18
C ILE A 318 -20.03 -21.35 11.96
N ASP A 319 -20.14 -22.27 12.92
CA ASP A 319 -21.10 -23.38 12.86
C ASP A 319 -22.55 -22.87 12.71
N GLN A 320 -22.96 -21.90 13.55
CA GLN A 320 -24.31 -21.32 13.50
C GLN A 320 -24.62 -20.61 12.18
N VAL A 321 -23.67 -19.85 11.63
CA VAL A 321 -23.85 -19.14 10.36
C VAL A 321 -23.87 -20.12 9.19
N SER A 322 -23.06 -21.18 9.24
CA SER A 322 -23.02 -22.21 8.18
C SER A 322 -24.33 -22.99 8.02
N GLN A 323 -25.16 -23.04 9.07
CA GLN A 323 -26.50 -23.66 9.05
C GLN A 323 -27.56 -22.78 8.36
N LYS A 324 -27.23 -21.53 8.03
CA LYS A 324 -28.13 -20.62 7.30
C LYS A 324 -27.83 -20.70 5.79
N PRO A 325 -28.84 -20.51 4.93
CA PRO A 325 -28.60 -20.41 3.49
C PRO A 325 -27.71 -19.20 3.18
N ALA A 326 -26.72 -19.37 2.30
CA ALA A 326 -25.77 -18.32 1.92
C ALA A 326 -26.33 -17.38 0.84
N ASP A 327 -27.58 -16.96 0.99
CA ASP A 327 -28.33 -16.12 0.04
C ASP A 327 -28.42 -14.66 0.47
N SER A 328 -28.23 -14.37 1.76
CA SER A 328 -28.27 -13.01 2.30
C SER A 328 -26.87 -12.36 2.36
N PRO A 329 -26.74 -11.06 1.99
CA PRO A 329 -25.49 -10.31 2.13
C PRO A 329 -24.95 -10.27 3.57
N GLU A 330 -25.82 -10.30 4.57
CA GLU A 330 -25.45 -10.34 6.00
C GLU A 330 -24.77 -11.67 6.36
N ILE A 331 -25.32 -12.79 5.90
CA ILE A 331 -24.76 -14.14 6.14
C ILE A 331 -23.40 -14.27 5.46
N LEU A 332 -23.29 -13.81 4.21
CA LEU A 332 -22.03 -13.83 3.48
C LEU A 332 -20.94 -12.99 4.17
N ARG A 333 -21.28 -11.75 4.59
CA ARG A 333 -20.36 -10.88 5.34
C ARG A 333 -19.94 -11.48 6.67
N ALA A 334 -20.90 -12.00 7.45
CA ALA A 334 -20.62 -12.64 8.72
C ALA A 334 -19.68 -13.85 8.55
N THR A 335 -19.93 -14.68 7.52
CA THR A 335 -19.09 -15.84 7.19
C THR A 335 -17.65 -15.42 6.87
N SER A 336 -17.45 -14.40 6.01
CA SER A 336 -16.10 -13.92 5.68
C SER A 336 -15.38 -13.34 6.90
N SER A 337 -16.05 -12.48 7.67
CA SER A 337 -15.46 -11.83 8.86
C SER A 337 -15.09 -12.85 9.94
N LEU A 338 -15.93 -13.87 10.17
CA LEU A 338 -15.67 -14.92 11.17
C LEU A 338 -14.50 -15.81 10.77
N ASN A 339 -14.45 -16.29 9.51
CA ASN A 339 -13.36 -17.14 9.05
C ASN A 339 -12.01 -16.42 9.05
N ARG A 340 -12.00 -15.13 8.70
CA ARG A 340 -10.79 -14.30 8.80
C ARG A 340 -10.33 -14.13 10.24
N ALA A 341 -11.23 -13.72 11.14
CA ALA A 341 -10.89 -13.56 12.55
C ALA A 341 -10.38 -14.86 13.17
N LYS A 342 -10.95 -16.01 12.77
CA LYS A 342 -10.43 -17.33 13.13
C LYS A 342 -8.99 -17.51 12.66
N HIS A 343 -8.74 -17.33 11.35
CA HIS A 343 -7.41 -17.51 10.76
C HIS A 343 -6.35 -16.59 11.40
N ASP A 344 -6.68 -15.32 11.63
CA ASP A 344 -5.78 -14.34 12.22
C ASP A 344 -5.42 -14.73 13.67
N ILE A 345 -6.42 -15.14 14.46
CA ILE A 345 -6.19 -15.57 15.84
C ILE A 345 -5.37 -16.87 15.88
N GLU A 346 -5.69 -17.86 15.04
CA GLU A 346 -4.92 -19.11 14.94
C GLU A 346 -3.47 -18.83 14.56
N SER A 347 -3.23 -17.93 13.60
CA SER A 347 -1.88 -17.56 13.16
C SER A 347 -1.09 -16.84 14.27
N VAL A 348 -1.73 -15.95 15.03
CA VAL A 348 -1.12 -15.28 16.18
C VAL A 348 -0.83 -16.26 17.32
N LEU A 349 -1.73 -17.20 17.61
CA LEU A 349 -1.53 -18.21 18.65
C LEU A 349 -0.47 -19.26 18.27
N ALA A 350 -0.34 -19.57 16.98
CA ALA A 350 0.66 -20.48 16.44
C ALA A 350 2.02 -19.82 16.17
N SER A 351 2.13 -18.50 16.34
CA SER A 351 3.32 -17.72 15.99
C SER A 351 4.56 -18.27 16.72
N GLY A 352 5.50 -18.81 15.94
CA GLY A 352 6.79 -19.32 16.41
C GLY A 352 7.87 -18.24 16.47
N SER A 353 9.13 -18.66 16.37
CA SER A 353 10.31 -17.78 16.49
C SER A 353 10.51 -16.76 15.36
N ASP A 354 9.69 -16.82 14.30
CA ASP A 354 9.84 -15.96 13.11
C ASP A 354 8.97 -14.70 13.15
N MET A 355 8.08 -14.59 14.16
CA MET A 355 7.20 -13.45 14.38
C MET A 355 7.55 -12.75 15.70
N VAL A 356 7.29 -11.46 15.79
CA VAL A 356 7.33 -10.69 17.03
C VAL A 356 5.96 -10.07 17.29
N SER A 357 5.41 -10.34 18.48
CA SER A 357 4.13 -9.78 18.91
C SER A 357 4.37 -8.56 19.80
N PHE A 358 3.63 -7.48 19.62
CA PHE A 358 3.76 -6.30 20.46
C PHE A 358 2.44 -5.55 20.56
N VAL A 359 2.26 -4.81 21.67
CA VAL A 359 1.05 -4.03 21.90
C VAL A 359 1.36 -2.55 21.76
N THR A 360 0.57 -1.87 20.92
CA THR A 360 0.63 -0.42 20.72
C THR A 360 -0.74 0.20 20.96
N GLU A 361 -0.77 1.51 21.18
CA GLU A 361 -2.00 2.27 21.28
C GLU A 361 -2.12 3.21 20.06
N GLN A 362 -3.32 3.27 19.48
CA GLN A 362 -3.64 4.23 18.44
C GLN A 362 -4.97 4.92 18.75
N ARG A 363 -4.94 6.26 18.89
CA ARG A 363 -6.14 7.09 19.19
C ARG A 363 -6.91 6.59 20.43
N GLY A 364 -6.20 6.13 21.46
CA GLY A 364 -6.79 5.63 22.71
C GLY A 364 -7.37 4.22 22.62
N SER A 365 -7.04 3.45 21.58
CA SER A 365 -7.42 2.03 21.48
C SER A 365 -6.17 1.15 21.38
N PRO A 366 -6.01 0.15 22.26
CA PRO A 366 -4.90 -0.78 22.20
C PRO A 366 -5.09 -1.78 21.04
N ARG A 367 -3.98 -2.25 20.48
CA ARG A 367 -3.94 -3.27 19.44
C ARG A 367 -2.73 -4.17 19.64
N LEU A 368 -2.94 -5.46 19.43
CA LEU A 368 -1.89 -6.46 19.34
C LEU A 368 -1.48 -6.59 17.87
N THR A 369 -0.19 -6.43 17.60
CA THR A 369 0.39 -6.63 16.27
C THR A 369 1.38 -7.77 16.33
N ALA A 370 1.20 -8.78 15.49
CA ALA A 370 2.18 -9.83 15.24
C ALA A 370 2.82 -9.57 13.87
N ALA A 371 4.11 -9.23 13.84
CA ALA A 371 4.84 -8.86 12.63
C ALA A 371 5.98 -9.85 12.36
N PRO A 372 6.33 -10.14 11.09
CA PRO A 372 7.49 -10.96 10.78
C PRO A 372 8.79 -10.28 11.20
N LEU A 373 9.74 -11.06 11.75
CA LEU A 373 11.07 -10.55 12.07
C LEU A 373 11.91 -10.22 10.82
N ARG A 374 11.61 -10.88 9.70
CA ARG A 374 12.29 -10.74 8.41
C ARG A 374 11.29 -10.83 7.28
N VAL A 375 11.38 -9.91 6.32
CA VAL A 375 10.51 -9.90 5.13
C VAL A 375 11.01 -10.79 4.00
N SER A 376 12.25 -11.28 4.07
CA SER A 376 12.86 -12.10 3.02
C SER A 376 12.05 -13.37 2.71
N GLY A 377 11.38 -13.96 3.70
CA GLY A 377 10.48 -15.10 3.48
C GLY A 377 9.23 -14.73 2.67
N VAL A 378 8.68 -13.53 2.90
CA VAL A 378 7.50 -13.02 2.16
C VAL A 378 7.88 -12.68 0.71
N LEU A 379 9.08 -12.14 0.50
CA LEU A 379 9.59 -11.75 -0.82
C LEU A 379 10.20 -12.90 -1.61
N ALA A 380 10.44 -14.07 -0.99
CA ALA A 380 11.09 -15.21 -1.63
C ALA A 380 10.48 -15.62 -3.00
N PRO A 381 9.14 -15.64 -3.19
CA PRO A 381 8.55 -15.94 -4.50
C PRO A 381 8.99 -14.95 -5.60
N VAL A 382 9.18 -13.67 -5.25
CA VAL A 382 9.62 -12.65 -6.21
C VAL A 382 10.96 -13.00 -6.84
N TRP A 383 11.87 -13.53 -6.04
CA TRP A 383 13.23 -13.86 -6.48
C TRP A 383 13.29 -15.14 -7.31
N GLY A 384 12.28 -16.00 -7.19
CA GLY A 384 12.16 -17.23 -7.98
C GLY A 384 11.41 -17.04 -9.30
N ASP A 385 10.33 -16.24 -9.28
CA ASP A 385 9.35 -16.22 -10.35
C ASP A 385 9.60 -15.09 -11.37
N ASN A 386 10.18 -13.97 -10.92
CA ASN A 386 10.23 -12.73 -11.68
C ASN A 386 11.66 -12.22 -11.88
N VAL A 387 11.85 -11.33 -12.85
CA VAL A 387 13.01 -10.42 -12.87
C VAL A 387 12.66 -9.18 -12.05
N ALA A 388 13.31 -8.98 -10.91
CA ALA A 388 13.08 -7.82 -10.07
C ALA A 388 14.06 -6.67 -10.36
N ILE A 389 13.52 -5.48 -10.61
CA ILE A 389 14.25 -4.23 -10.74
C ILE A 389 13.93 -3.36 -9.52
N LEU A 390 14.91 -3.16 -8.66
CA LEU A 390 14.79 -2.43 -7.40
C LEU A 390 15.47 -1.07 -7.58
N THR A 391 14.70 0.01 -7.53
CA THR A 391 15.21 1.36 -7.80
C THR A 391 14.80 2.36 -6.73
N SER A 392 15.70 3.28 -6.40
CA SER A 392 15.47 4.37 -5.46
C SER A 392 16.51 5.48 -5.68
N ALA A 393 16.17 6.71 -5.28
CA ALA A 393 17.18 7.79 -5.23
C ALA A 393 18.27 7.52 -4.18
N THR A 394 17.91 6.78 -3.13
CA THR A 394 18.79 6.41 -2.02
C THR A 394 18.56 4.95 -1.65
N ILE A 395 19.64 4.16 -1.60
CA ILE A 395 19.59 2.76 -1.18
C ILE A 395 20.34 2.64 0.14
N PRO A 396 19.66 2.30 1.26
CA PRO A 396 20.32 2.05 2.52
C PRO A 396 21.30 0.88 2.43
N PRO A 397 22.46 0.94 3.14
CA PRO A 397 23.39 -0.19 3.22
C PRO A 397 22.71 -1.45 3.74
N GLY A 398 23.04 -2.59 3.14
CA GLY A 398 22.52 -3.90 3.52
C GLY A 398 21.06 -4.15 3.09
N LEU A 399 20.39 -3.22 2.40
CA LEU A 399 19.00 -3.40 1.98
C LEU A 399 18.82 -4.67 1.14
N PRO A 400 19.64 -4.97 0.11
CA PRO A 400 19.46 -6.18 -0.71
C PRO A 400 19.37 -7.46 0.12
N GLN A 401 20.26 -7.63 1.12
CA GLN A 401 20.32 -8.82 1.96
C GLN A 401 19.13 -8.89 2.93
N ARG A 402 18.65 -7.75 3.45
CA ARG A 402 17.44 -7.71 4.30
C ARG A 402 16.19 -8.13 3.52
N LEU A 403 16.14 -7.79 2.23
CA LEU A 403 15.08 -8.22 1.31
C LEU A 403 15.23 -9.68 0.84
N GLY A 404 16.39 -10.32 1.09
CA GLY A 404 16.66 -11.71 0.75
C GLY A 404 17.43 -11.94 -0.55
N LEU A 405 18.01 -10.91 -1.14
CA LEU A 405 18.89 -11.02 -2.31
C LEU A 405 20.30 -11.48 -1.91
N ALA A 406 20.97 -12.20 -2.81
CA ALA A 406 22.38 -12.59 -2.64
C ALA A 406 23.37 -11.45 -2.93
N GLN A 407 22.91 -10.36 -3.56
CA GLN A 407 23.71 -9.21 -3.94
C GLN A 407 24.30 -8.51 -2.72
N LEU A 408 25.54 -8.06 -2.86
CA LEU A 408 26.24 -7.22 -1.89
C LEU A 408 26.03 -5.73 -2.22
N ASP A 409 26.36 -4.85 -1.26
CA ASP A 409 26.26 -3.40 -1.49
C ASP A 409 27.13 -2.96 -2.68
N ASP A 410 28.25 -3.64 -2.94
CA ASP A 410 29.14 -3.38 -4.08
C ASP A 410 28.53 -3.77 -5.45
N ASP A 411 27.47 -4.57 -5.46
CA ASP A 411 26.75 -4.96 -6.68
C ASP A 411 25.66 -3.93 -7.07
N VAL A 412 25.40 -2.94 -6.22
CA VAL A 412 24.41 -1.88 -6.49
C VAL A 412 24.93 -0.98 -7.62
N VAL A 413 24.15 -0.88 -8.69
CA VAL A 413 24.47 0.04 -9.79
C VAL A 413 24.15 1.47 -9.36
N HIS A 414 25.11 2.38 -9.53
CA HIS A 414 24.92 3.79 -9.19
C HIS A 414 24.85 4.66 -10.44
N VAL A 415 23.70 5.29 -10.64
CA VAL A 415 23.48 6.26 -11.71
C VAL A 415 23.37 7.67 -11.10
N PRO A 416 24.34 8.56 -11.36
CA PRO A 416 24.38 9.87 -10.73
C PRO A 416 23.21 10.76 -11.18
N SER A 417 22.86 11.70 -10.31
CA SER A 417 21.92 12.78 -10.66
C SER A 417 22.51 13.69 -11.73
N PRO A 418 21.70 14.17 -12.70
CA PRO A 418 22.17 15.10 -13.73
C PRO A 418 22.41 16.52 -13.19
N PHE A 419 22.04 16.82 -11.94
CA PHE A 419 22.17 18.15 -11.37
C PHE A 419 23.58 18.45 -10.89
N ASP A 420 24.12 19.60 -11.30
CA ASP A 420 25.40 20.13 -10.79
C ASP A 420 25.19 20.76 -9.40
N TYR A 421 25.08 19.93 -8.36
CA TYR A 421 24.91 20.40 -6.98
C TYR A 421 26.06 21.31 -6.55
N ALA A 422 27.30 21.06 -7.00
CA ALA A 422 28.46 21.87 -6.63
C ALA A 422 28.32 23.33 -7.08
N LYS A 423 27.70 23.57 -8.23
CA LYS A 423 27.45 24.94 -8.73
C LYS A 423 26.07 25.50 -8.41
N ARG A 424 25.09 24.65 -8.09
CA ARG A 424 23.67 25.04 -7.94
C ARG A 424 23.12 24.90 -6.52
N SER A 425 23.94 24.46 -5.56
CA SER A 425 23.54 24.34 -4.16
C SER A 425 24.61 24.91 -3.22
N LEU A 426 24.17 25.31 -2.03
CA LEU A 426 25.03 25.72 -0.93
C LEU A 426 24.69 24.84 0.27
N LEU A 427 25.70 24.16 0.84
CA LEU A 427 25.56 23.46 2.11
C LEU A 427 25.95 24.43 3.23
N TYR A 428 24.98 24.73 4.09
CA TYR A 428 25.19 25.55 5.27
C TYR A 428 25.15 24.69 6.54
N LEU A 429 26.27 24.63 7.26
CA LEU A 429 26.37 23.96 8.56
C LEU A 429 26.53 25.02 9.65
N ALA A 430 25.51 25.19 10.47
CA ALA A 430 25.51 26.17 11.56
C ALA A 430 26.36 25.66 12.74
N GLY A 431 27.65 25.99 12.73
CA GLY A 431 28.60 25.63 13.79
C GLY A 431 28.49 26.48 15.06
N ASP A 432 27.70 27.56 15.03
CA ASP A 432 27.53 28.52 16.12
C ASP A 432 26.31 28.25 17.01
N LEU A 433 25.45 27.30 16.62
CA LEU A 433 24.26 26.99 17.38
C LEU A 433 24.55 26.05 18.58
N PRO A 434 23.75 26.12 19.65
CA PRO A 434 23.89 25.22 20.80
C PRO A 434 23.85 23.74 20.41
N ALA A 435 24.38 22.86 21.26
CA ALA A 435 24.28 21.42 21.03
C ALA A 435 22.81 20.94 21.11
N PRO A 436 22.44 19.77 20.52
CA PRO A 436 21.06 19.30 20.48
C PRO A 436 20.33 19.20 21.83
N ASN A 437 21.07 18.94 22.92
CA ASN A 437 20.51 18.76 24.26
C ASN A 437 20.68 20.00 25.18
N GLU A 438 21.15 21.13 24.65
CA GLU A 438 21.35 22.34 25.43
C GLU A 438 20.07 23.18 25.55
N SER A 439 19.87 23.82 26.70
CA SER A 439 18.72 24.70 26.91
C SER A 439 18.81 25.93 26.00
N GLY A 440 17.69 26.34 25.41
CA GLY A 440 17.62 27.46 24.46
C GLY A 440 18.00 27.10 23.03
N ARG A 441 18.33 25.83 22.74
CA ARG A 441 18.61 25.34 21.38
C ARG A 441 17.46 25.65 20.43
N SER A 442 16.23 25.29 20.79
CA SER A 442 15.04 25.47 19.93
C SER A 442 14.85 26.93 19.53
N ASP A 443 14.96 27.85 20.49
CA ASP A 443 14.85 29.29 20.21
C ASP A 443 15.94 29.76 19.24
N ALA A 444 17.18 29.30 19.44
CA ALA A 444 18.30 29.63 18.55
C ALA A 444 18.13 29.02 17.14
N VAL A 445 17.61 27.78 17.03
CA VAL A 445 17.23 27.17 15.75
C VAL A 445 16.18 28.03 15.06
N ASN A 446 15.09 28.36 15.76
CA ASN A 446 13.94 29.05 15.20
C ASN A 446 14.31 30.46 14.71
N LEU A 447 15.16 31.15 15.47
CA LEU A 447 15.73 32.43 15.04
C LEU A 447 16.56 32.28 13.75
N ARG A 448 17.45 31.28 13.69
CA ARG A 448 18.28 31.02 12.49
C ARG A 448 17.43 30.61 11.28
N ILE A 449 16.38 29.80 11.47
CA ILE A 449 15.43 29.47 10.41
C ILE A 449 14.81 30.75 9.84
N ARG A 450 14.33 31.65 10.71
CA ARG A 450 13.73 32.92 10.29
C ARG A 450 14.72 33.80 9.51
N GLU A 451 15.98 33.88 9.95
CA GLU A 451 17.04 34.59 9.24
C GLU A 451 17.26 34.02 7.83
N LEU A 452 17.38 32.70 7.72
CA LEU A 452 17.60 32.02 6.43
C LEU A 452 16.41 32.18 5.48
N ILE A 453 15.17 32.09 5.98
CA ILE A 453 13.96 32.32 5.19
C ILE A 453 13.92 33.76 4.67
N ALA A 454 14.25 34.74 5.51
CA ALA A 454 14.31 36.14 5.11
C ALA A 454 15.40 36.37 4.03
N MET A 455 16.57 35.75 4.18
CA MET A 455 17.65 35.81 3.18
C MET A 455 17.26 35.16 1.85
N ALA A 456 16.47 34.08 1.90
CA ALA A 456 15.97 33.38 0.72
C ALA A 456 14.77 34.08 0.05
N ASN A 457 14.24 35.16 0.65
CA ASN A 457 12.98 35.82 0.24
C ASN A 457 11.77 34.84 0.21
N GLY A 458 11.70 33.91 1.17
CA GLY A 458 10.63 32.92 1.26
C GLY A 458 10.90 31.62 0.49
N SER A 459 9.83 30.93 0.05
CA SER A 459 9.88 29.64 -0.66
C SER A 459 10.77 28.58 0.00
N ALA A 460 10.70 28.50 1.33
CA ALA A 460 11.49 27.57 2.12
C ALA A 460 10.65 26.36 2.55
N LEU A 461 11.26 25.17 2.47
CA LEU A 461 10.78 23.97 3.13
C LEU A 461 11.66 23.71 4.35
N VAL A 462 11.04 23.64 5.53
CA VAL A 462 11.74 23.36 6.80
C VAL A 462 11.27 22.00 7.31
N LEU A 463 12.22 21.10 7.54
CA LEU A 463 11.95 19.73 8.02
C LEU A 463 12.37 19.61 9.48
N PHE A 464 11.46 19.09 10.31
CA PHE A 464 11.68 18.85 11.73
C PHE A 464 11.66 17.35 12.04
N THR A 465 12.40 16.94 13.05
CA THR A 465 12.41 15.55 13.54
C THR A 465 11.27 15.25 14.52
N SER A 466 10.48 16.25 14.93
CA SER A 466 9.30 16.06 15.79
C SER A 466 8.21 17.11 15.54
N TRP A 467 6.96 16.73 15.80
CA TRP A 467 5.80 17.63 15.77
C TRP A 467 5.88 18.75 16.81
N THR A 468 6.47 18.45 17.97
CA THR A 468 6.69 19.46 19.01
C THR A 468 7.61 20.57 18.49
N ALA A 469 8.74 20.22 17.89
CA ALA A 469 9.66 21.20 17.33
C ALA A 469 9.04 22.03 16.19
N LEU A 470 8.21 21.40 15.36
CA LEU A 470 7.43 22.10 14.34
C LEU A 470 6.45 23.10 14.97
N ASN A 471 5.66 22.65 15.95
CA ASN A 471 4.67 23.51 16.61
C ASN A 471 5.31 24.65 17.42
N ASP A 472 6.51 24.45 17.95
CA ASP A 472 7.27 25.49 18.64
C ASP A 472 7.85 26.53 17.67
N ALA A 473 8.00 26.18 16.39
CA ALA A 473 8.61 27.02 15.36
C ALA A 473 7.61 27.83 14.52
N VAL A 474 6.33 27.43 14.52
CA VAL A 474 5.21 28.07 13.80
C VAL A 474 4.44 28.98 14.76
#